data_AF-A0A242LGD6-F1
#
_entry.id   AF-A0A242LGD6-F1
#
_cell.length_a   1.000
_cell.length_b   1.000
_cell.length_c   1.000
_cell.angle_alpha   90.00
_cell.angle_beta   90.00
_cell.angle_gamma   90.00
#
_symmetry.space_group_name_H-M   'P 1'
#
loop_
_entity.id
_entity.type
_entity.pdbx_description
1 polymer ?
#
loop_
_entity_poly.entity_id
_entity_poly.type
_entity_poly.pdbx_seq_one_letter_code
_entity_poly.pdbx_strand_id
1 'polypeptide(L)'
;MVDSEDLMRSYYGRLKAEAFRGGRASGSFAGSHTFTSGHLLTALRGVSYTVSYKRQANGNYFTTVKVTDIFDFAWEPNGYSNNFAVGFGNNYCYAMQSRGYIKPYKIEIVRSMSR
;
A
#
# COMPACT_ATOMS: atom_id res chain seq x y z
N MET A 1 3.57 13.65 6.69
CA MET A 1 3.03 12.44 7.35
C MET A 1 1.56 12.22 6.94
N VAL A 2 1.21 12.45 5.66
CA VAL A 2 -0.19 12.47 5.17
C VAL A 2 -0.53 11.18 4.40
N ASP A 3 0.47 10.55 3.80
CA ASP A 3 0.25 9.50 2.79
C ASP A 3 -0.10 8.13 3.42
N SER A 4 0.46 7.78 4.58
CA SER A 4 0.07 6.56 5.29
C SER A 4 -1.36 6.61 5.82
N GLU A 5 -1.86 7.82 6.10
CA GLU A 5 -3.25 8.00 6.55
C GLU A 5 -4.25 7.73 5.44
N ASP A 6 -3.94 8.03 4.18
CA ASP A 6 -4.84 7.79 3.06
C ASP A 6 -5.03 6.30 2.76
N LEU A 7 -3.95 5.52 2.76
CA LEU A 7 -4.07 4.06 2.67
C LEU A 7 -4.89 3.52 3.85
N MET A 8 -4.62 4.01 5.07
CA MET A 8 -5.42 3.63 6.23
C MET A 8 -6.87 4.06 6.09
N ARG A 9 -7.20 5.24 5.59
CA ARG A 9 -8.59 5.64 5.30
C ARG A 9 -9.25 4.67 4.33
N SER A 10 -8.54 4.22 3.29
CA SER A 10 -9.07 3.32 2.26
C SER A 10 -9.59 1.99 2.85
N TYR A 11 -8.86 1.36 3.76
CA TYR A 11 -9.25 0.06 4.32
C TYR A 11 -9.89 0.16 5.71
N TYR A 12 -9.53 1.17 6.52
CA TYR A 12 -9.98 1.31 7.90
C TYR A 12 -11.46 1.63 7.99
N GLY A 13 -12.02 2.35 7.01
CA GLY A 13 -13.46 2.58 6.93
C GLY A 13 -14.25 1.26 6.91
N ARG A 14 -13.82 0.31 6.07
CA ARG A 14 -14.42 -1.02 5.97
C ARG A 14 -14.16 -1.87 7.22
N LEU A 15 -12.92 -1.87 7.74
CA LEU A 15 -12.60 -2.56 8.99
C LEU A 15 -13.48 -2.07 10.16
N LYS A 16 -13.68 -0.75 10.26
CA LYS A 16 -14.52 -0.15 11.30
C LYS A 16 -15.99 -0.53 11.14
N ALA A 17 -16.50 -0.59 9.91
CA ALA A 17 -17.86 -1.03 9.65
C ALA A 17 -18.06 -2.51 10.01
N GLU A 18 -17.17 -3.41 9.58
CA GLU A 18 -17.36 -4.85 9.78
C GLU A 18 -17.02 -5.32 11.21
N ALA A 19 -15.90 -4.86 11.78
CA ALA A 19 -15.40 -5.33 13.09
C ALA A 19 -15.90 -4.45 14.25
N PHE A 20 -15.56 -3.16 14.23
CA PHE A 20 -15.76 -2.28 15.39
C PHE A 20 -17.21 -1.82 15.58
N ARG A 21 -17.98 -1.64 14.51
CA ARG A 21 -19.41 -1.28 14.55
C ARG A 21 -20.31 -2.50 14.37
N GLY A 22 -20.01 -3.33 13.38
CA GLY A 22 -20.80 -4.51 13.06
C GLY A 22 -20.61 -5.69 14.01
N GLY A 23 -19.51 -5.70 14.80
CA GLY A 23 -19.29 -6.70 15.84
C GLY A 23 -18.94 -8.10 15.30
N ARG A 24 -18.57 -8.25 14.02
CA ARG A 24 -18.21 -9.56 13.45
C ARG A 24 -17.00 -10.12 14.18
N ALA A 25 -17.09 -11.36 14.67
CA ALA A 25 -16.01 -12.02 15.40
C ALA A 25 -14.71 -12.20 14.59
N SER A 26 -14.81 -12.30 13.26
CA SER A 26 -13.66 -12.33 12.37
C SER A 26 -14.06 -11.96 10.95
N GLY A 27 -13.08 -11.63 10.12
CA GLY A 27 -13.26 -11.42 8.69
C GLY A 27 -11.96 -11.17 7.96
N SER A 28 -12.04 -11.20 6.64
CA SER A 28 -10.94 -10.83 5.76
C SER A 28 -11.48 -10.16 4.51
N PHE A 29 -10.79 -9.12 4.04
CA PHE A 29 -11.11 -8.46 2.79
C PHE A 29 -9.84 -7.94 2.12
N ALA A 30 -9.92 -7.78 0.80
CA ALA A 30 -8.87 -7.23 -0.02
C ALA A 30 -9.34 -6.01 -0.80
N GLY A 31 -8.38 -5.22 -1.27
CA GLY A 31 -8.62 -4.08 -2.13
C GLY A 31 -7.33 -3.56 -2.74
N SER A 32 -7.43 -2.46 -3.46
CA SER A 32 -6.29 -1.75 -4.02
C SER A 32 -6.37 -0.26 -3.69
N HIS A 33 -5.22 0.41 -3.74
CA HIS A 33 -5.12 1.85 -3.58
C HIS A 33 -4.00 2.40 -4.45
N THR A 34 -4.27 3.52 -5.11
CA THR A 34 -3.28 4.24 -5.89
C THR A 34 -2.98 5.55 -5.18
N PHE A 35 -1.73 5.74 -4.76
CA PHE A 35 -1.29 7.03 -4.25
C PHE A 35 -1.16 8.00 -5.42
N THR A 36 -1.64 9.22 -5.23
CA THR A 36 -1.63 10.27 -6.26
C THR A 36 -0.67 11.41 -5.93
N SER A 37 -0.11 11.43 -4.72
CA SER A 37 0.82 12.46 -4.25
C SER A 37 1.71 11.97 -3.10
N GLY A 38 2.67 12.81 -2.70
CA GLY A 38 3.55 12.56 -1.56
C GLY A 38 4.67 11.55 -1.83
N HIS A 39 5.35 11.14 -0.77
CA HIS A 39 6.50 10.22 -0.84
C HIS A 39 6.07 8.78 -1.17
N LEU A 40 4.86 8.38 -0.80
CA LEU A 40 4.37 7.03 -1.14
C LEU A 40 4.01 6.88 -2.61
N LEU A 41 3.67 7.96 -3.32
CA LEU A 41 3.54 7.92 -4.78
C LEU A 41 4.84 7.42 -5.43
N THR A 42 6.01 7.86 -4.93
CA THR A 42 7.31 7.51 -5.53
C THR A 42 7.83 6.14 -5.10
N ALA A 43 7.30 5.57 -4.02
CA ALA A 43 7.78 4.31 -3.43
C ALA A 43 6.80 3.13 -3.59
N LEU A 44 5.49 3.40 -3.64
CA LEU A 44 4.42 2.40 -3.56
C LEU A 44 3.19 2.80 -4.40
N ARG A 45 3.37 3.34 -5.62
CA ARG A 45 2.30 4.03 -6.38
C ARG A 45 0.97 3.28 -6.41
N GLY A 46 0.97 1.99 -6.69
CA GLY A 46 -0.23 1.17 -6.86
C GLY A 46 -0.15 -0.09 -6.02
N VAL A 47 -0.79 -0.08 -4.85
CA VAL A 47 -0.73 -1.22 -3.93
C VAL A 47 -1.99 -2.07 -3.97
N SER A 48 -1.80 -3.37 -3.80
CA SER A 48 -2.84 -4.28 -3.34
C SER A 48 -2.72 -4.47 -1.84
N TYR A 49 -3.83 -4.59 -1.13
CA TYR A 49 -3.83 -4.86 0.30
C TYR A 49 -4.81 -5.96 0.69
N THR A 50 -4.52 -6.63 1.80
CA THR A 50 -5.42 -7.57 2.48
C THR A 50 -5.47 -7.20 3.95
N VAL A 51 -6.68 -7.13 4.50
CA VAL A 51 -6.93 -6.90 5.93
C VAL A 51 -7.64 -8.13 6.47
N SER A 52 -7.09 -8.71 7.53
CA SER A 52 -7.72 -9.79 8.28
C SER A 52 -7.85 -9.38 9.73
N TYR A 53 -8.98 -9.72 10.36
CA TYR A 53 -9.21 -9.38 11.75
C TYR A 53 -9.93 -10.51 12.50
N LYS A 54 -9.68 -10.57 13.82
CA LYS A 54 -10.30 -11.54 14.73
C LYS A 54 -10.47 -10.94 16.12
N ARG A 55 -11.66 -11.09 16.70
CA ARG A 55 -11.97 -10.71 18.06
C ARG A 55 -11.27 -11.66 19.04
N GLN A 56 -10.66 -11.08 20.06
CA GLN A 56 -9.98 -11.76 21.15
C GLN A 56 -10.91 -11.90 22.36
N ALA A 57 -10.55 -12.78 23.30
CA ALA A 57 -11.34 -13.02 24.51
C ALA A 57 -11.51 -11.77 25.40
N ASN A 58 -10.53 -10.86 25.37
CA ASN A 58 -10.56 -9.56 26.06
C ASN A 58 -11.48 -8.52 25.39
N GLY A 59 -12.14 -8.88 24.28
CA GLY A 59 -13.03 -7.99 23.52
C GLY A 59 -12.35 -7.18 22.41
N ASN A 60 -11.02 -7.08 22.39
CA ASN A 60 -10.25 -6.37 21.37
C ASN A 60 -10.20 -7.16 20.06
N TYR A 61 -9.78 -6.52 18.97
CA TYR A 61 -9.53 -7.12 17.68
C TYR A 61 -8.04 -7.18 17.37
N PHE A 62 -7.56 -8.39 17.09
CA PHE A 62 -6.30 -8.58 16.41
C PHE A 62 -6.50 -8.39 14.92
N THR A 63 -5.76 -7.46 14.31
CA THR A 63 -5.84 -7.10 12.89
C THR A 63 -4.47 -7.26 12.25
N THR A 64 -4.41 -7.92 11.10
CA THR A 64 -3.24 -7.99 10.23
C THR A 64 -3.57 -7.32 8.90
N VAL A 65 -2.72 -6.37 8.52
CA VAL A 65 -2.76 -5.69 7.23
C VAL A 65 -1.51 -6.08 6.45
N LYS A 66 -1.71 -6.62 5.25
CA LYS A 66 -0.66 -6.93 4.30
C LYS A 66 -0.83 -6.01 3.10
N VAL A 67 0.24 -5.31 2.72
CA VAL A 67 0.31 -4.43 1.56
C VAL A 67 1.38 -4.98 0.62
N THR A 68 1.07 -5.09 -0.66
CA THR A 68 1.98 -5.58 -1.69
C THR A 68 2.01 -4.65 -2.89
N ASP A 69 3.20 -4.47 -3.44
CA ASP A 69 3.45 -3.75 -4.69
C ASP A 69 4.49 -4.50 -5.53
N ILE A 70 4.51 -4.24 -6.83
CA ILE A 70 5.59 -4.61 -7.75
C ILE A 70 6.18 -3.32 -8.27
N PHE A 71 7.43 -3.05 -7.89
CA PHE A 71 8.13 -1.89 -8.39
C PHE A 71 8.74 -2.19 -9.77
N ASP A 72 8.06 -1.70 -10.81
CA ASP A 72 8.38 -1.90 -12.23
C ASP A 72 8.91 -0.64 -12.94
N PHE A 73 9.18 0.42 -12.18
CA PHE A 73 9.71 1.70 -12.65
C PHE A 73 8.96 2.28 -13.87
N ALA A 74 7.64 2.14 -13.96
CA ALA A 74 6.84 2.64 -15.09
C ALA A 74 7.27 4.04 -15.56
N TRP A 75 7.42 4.22 -16.88
CA TRP A 75 7.89 5.48 -17.45
C TRP A 75 6.99 6.65 -17.06
N GLU A 76 7.60 7.71 -16.51
CA GLU A 76 6.89 8.90 -16.08
C GLU A 76 7.31 10.12 -16.90
N PRO A 77 6.48 10.59 -17.84
CA PRO A 77 6.84 11.66 -18.76
C PRO A 77 6.94 13.03 -18.09
N ASN A 78 6.18 13.26 -17.01
CA ASN A 78 6.09 14.58 -16.37
C ASN A 78 6.88 14.69 -15.06
N GLY A 79 7.55 13.60 -14.65
CA GLY A 79 8.23 13.52 -13.35
C GLY A 79 7.23 13.58 -12.19
N TYR A 80 7.35 12.64 -11.25
CA TYR A 80 6.56 12.54 -10.02
C TYR A 80 6.26 13.91 -9.36
N SER A 81 5.13 14.53 -9.72
CA SER A 81 4.73 15.88 -9.28
C SER A 81 5.83 16.94 -9.39
N ASN A 82 6.48 17.07 -10.55
CA ASN A 82 7.59 18.00 -10.81
C ASN A 82 8.88 17.74 -10.01
N ASN A 83 9.02 16.57 -9.38
CA ASN A 83 10.29 16.19 -8.77
C ASN A 83 11.25 15.63 -9.82
N PHE A 84 12.11 16.49 -10.37
CA PHE A 84 13.07 16.13 -11.42
C PHE A 84 13.96 14.95 -11.03
N ALA A 85 14.53 14.96 -9.83
CA ALA A 85 15.47 13.92 -9.39
C ALA A 85 14.81 12.54 -9.34
N VAL A 86 13.57 12.47 -8.82
CA VAL A 86 12.80 11.22 -8.79
C VAL A 86 12.40 10.79 -10.19
N GLY A 87 11.93 11.71 -11.03
CA GLY A 87 11.58 11.41 -12.42
C GLY A 87 12.77 10.87 -13.22
N PHE A 88 13.93 11.51 -13.10
CA PHE A 88 15.18 11.06 -13.72
C PHE A 88 15.58 9.66 -13.26
N GLY A 89 15.63 9.44 -11.94
CA GLY A 89 16.01 8.14 -11.37
C GLY A 89 15.06 7.01 -11.80
N ASN A 90 13.75 7.27 -11.77
CA ASN A 90 12.75 6.29 -12.22
C ASN A 90 12.92 5.94 -13.71
N ASN A 91 13.01 6.95 -14.58
CA ASN A 91 13.12 6.75 -16.01
C ASN A 91 14.46 6.09 -16.41
N TYR A 92 15.53 6.36 -15.66
CA TYR A 92 16.78 5.62 -15.80
C TYR A 92 16.60 4.14 -15.46
N CYS A 93 15.97 3.82 -14.32
CA CYS A 93 15.69 2.44 -13.94
C CYS A 93 14.76 1.73 -14.93
N TYR A 94 13.74 2.40 -15.48
CA TYR A 94 12.91 1.89 -16.58
C TYR A 94 13.77 1.50 -17.79
N ALA A 95 14.70 2.38 -18.18
CA ALA A 95 15.61 2.14 -19.29
C ALA A 95 16.57 0.97 -19.04
N MET A 96 16.94 0.71 -17.79
CA MET A 96 17.77 -0.44 -17.39
C MET A 96 16.95 -1.73 -17.32
N GLN A 97 15.69 -1.68 -16.84
CA GLN A 97 14.78 -2.82 -16.81
C GLN A 97 14.41 -3.30 -18.22
N SER A 98 14.09 -2.38 -19.13
CA SER A 98 13.78 -2.70 -20.53
C SER A 98 14.96 -3.34 -21.28
N ARG A 99 16.20 -3.12 -20.81
CA ARG A 99 17.42 -3.76 -21.32
C ARG A 99 17.78 -5.05 -20.59
N GLY A 100 17.03 -5.44 -19.57
CA GLY A 100 17.26 -6.66 -18.78
C GLY A 100 18.38 -6.55 -17.74
N TYR A 101 18.92 -5.35 -17.47
CA TYR A 101 19.98 -5.17 -16.48
C TYR A 101 19.49 -5.23 -15.04
N ILE A 102 18.24 -4.83 -14.80
CA ILE A 102 17.57 -4.96 -13.51
C ILE A 102 16.18 -5.56 -13.73
N LYS A 103 15.61 -6.16 -12.69
CA LYS A 103 14.28 -6.79 -12.73
C LYS A 103 13.31 -6.05 -11.80
N PRO A 104 11.99 -6.14 -12.06
CA PRO A 104 10.99 -5.72 -11.10
C PRO A 104 11.17 -6.48 -9.79
N TYR A 105 10.90 -5.80 -8.68
CA TYR A 105 10.98 -6.42 -7.36
C TYR A 105 9.67 -6.23 -6.60
N LYS A 106 9.31 -7.25 -5.83
CA LYS A 106 8.12 -7.23 -5.00
C LYS A 106 8.43 -6.51 -3.69
N ILE A 107 7.55 -5.61 -3.30
CA ILE A 107 7.52 -5.01 -1.98
C ILE A 107 6.39 -5.66 -1.19
N GLU A 108 6.68 -6.08 0.03
CA GLU A 108 5.67 -6.62 0.95
C GLU A 108 5.83 -5.98 2.32
N ILE A 109 4.76 -5.37 2.81
CA ILE A 109 4.70 -4.73 4.13
C ILE A 109 3.60 -5.41 4.92
N VAL A 110 3.95 -6.01 6.05
CA VAL A 110 3.01 -6.68 6.94
C VAL A 110 3.00 -5.96 8.28
N ARG A 111 1.80 -5.55 8.72
CA ARG A 111 1.59 -4.92 10.03
C ARG A 111 0.48 -5.64 10.78
N SER A 112 0.79 -6.09 11.98
CA SER A 112 -0.18 -6.64 12.91
C SER A 112 -0.39 -5.70 14.09
N MET A 113 -1.62 -5.59 14.57
CA MET A 113 -1.98 -4.75 15.70
C MET A 113 -3.13 -5.38 16.49
N SER A 114 -3.14 -5.17 17.80
CA SER A 114 -4.24 -5.58 18.68
C SER A 114 -4.91 -4.32 19.22
N ARG A 115 -6.21 -4.14 18.98
CA ARG A 115 -6.92 -2.93 19.38
C ARG A 115 -8.39 -3.16 19.67
#